data_AF-A0A6F9B450-F1
#
_entry.id   AF-A0A6F9B450-F1
#
_cell.length_a   1.000
_cell.length_b   1.000
_cell.length_c   1.000
_cell.angle_alpha   90.00
_cell.angle_beta   90.00
_cell.angle_gamma   90.00
#
_symmetry.space_group_name_H-M   'P 1'
#
loop_
_entity.id
_entity.type
_entity.pdbx_description
1 polymer ?
#
loop_
_entity_poly.entity_id
_entity_poly.type
_entity_poly.pdbx_seq_one_letter_code
_entity_poly.pdbx_strand_id
1 'polypeptide(L)'
;HCMVPKKVGPCRGSFPRWHYNAASERCEEFLFGGCRENLNNYLSLQECTNACDGVSEVELDHFQPLERCVRSPVHLCVVLCLEVCGVPCGSGQFTCTNGCCLDQGLECDKEQQCSDGSDEENCEDCEYRLCKPTLIYIQHCTGLTLPLTFTLPVYHLWCLALLWLSLRTLISLTHILSTTVRCTEHPKTGNCRDSFTKWYYNPVYQKCFRFNYGGCYGNENRFDTEDACMRTCKLVTEKDVFERTDRYEYQDTEGHIGIKVIAALLGLAIIILLVVLCYCFMKGKKEQTRSQRVPVNGSQVYTREDTERLVYNTTTKPI
;
A
#
# COMPACT_ATOMS: atom_id res chain seq x y z
N HIS A 1 -19.25 11.89 16.96
CA HIS A 1 -17.85 12.27 17.27
C HIS A 1 -17.68 13.79 17.38
N CYS A 2 -18.41 14.59 16.59
CA CYS A 2 -18.42 16.07 16.64
C CYS A 2 -18.72 16.71 18.00
N MET A 3 -19.53 16.07 18.86
CA MET A 3 -19.89 16.61 20.19
C MET A 3 -18.82 16.37 21.27
N VAL A 4 -17.74 15.64 20.96
CA VAL A 4 -16.66 15.38 21.93
C VAL A 4 -15.74 16.61 22.02
N PRO A 5 -15.32 17.09 23.20
CA PRO A 5 -14.45 18.26 23.30
C PRO A 5 -13.09 18.04 22.63
N LYS A 6 -12.42 19.12 22.20
CA LYS A 6 -11.04 19.06 21.69
C LYS A 6 -10.08 18.39 22.68
N LYS A 7 -9.16 17.59 22.16
CA LYS A 7 -8.19 16.84 22.98
C LYS A 7 -6.75 17.13 22.53
N VAL A 8 -5.99 17.83 23.36
CA VAL A 8 -4.57 18.12 23.12
C VAL A 8 -3.70 16.86 23.22
N GLY A 9 -3.99 15.98 24.20
CA GLY A 9 -3.18 14.80 24.46
C GLY A 9 -1.91 15.10 25.27
N PRO A 10 -1.17 14.06 25.71
CA PRO A 10 -0.04 14.21 26.64
C PRO A 10 1.29 14.57 25.93
N CYS A 11 1.35 14.50 24.61
CA CYS A 11 2.56 14.83 23.85
C CYS A 11 2.77 16.35 23.76
N ARG A 12 4.02 16.78 23.64
CA ARG A 12 4.44 18.20 23.67
C ARG A 12 4.63 18.82 22.28
N GLY A 13 4.00 18.23 21.26
CA GLY A 13 3.94 18.82 19.92
C GLY A 13 3.01 20.04 19.89
N SER A 14 3.10 20.82 18.81
CA SER A 14 2.26 21.99 18.58
C SER A 14 1.76 21.94 17.15
N PHE A 15 0.79 21.05 16.89
CA PHE A 15 0.24 20.84 15.57
C PHE A 15 -1.09 21.58 15.44
N PRO A 16 -1.20 22.59 14.56
CA PRO A 16 -2.48 23.24 14.30
C PRO A 16 -3.45 22.23 13.67
N ARG A 17 -4.62 22.10 14.28
CA ARG A 17 -5.70 21.18 13.89
C ARG A 17 -7.04 21.88 14.06
N TRP A 18 -8.07 21.34 13.44
CA TRP A 18 -9.44 21.83 13.56
C TRP A 18 -10.27 20.89 14.42
N HIS A 19 -11.18 21.43 15.21
CA HIS A 19 -12.18 20.65 15.93
C HIS A 19 -13.53 21.34 15.84
N TYR A 20 -14.60 20.57 15.84
CA TYR A 20 -15.95 21.12 15.97
C TYR A 20 -16.20 21.54 17.41
N ASN A 21 -16.73 22.74 17.62
CA ASN A 21 -17.13 23.23 18.93
C ASN A 21 -18.66 23.32 18.94
N ALA A 22 -19.31 22.40 19.66
CA ALA A 22 -20.77 22.34 19.72
C ALA A 22 -21.40 23.57 20.39
N ALA A 23 -20.70 24.25 21.30
CA ALA A 23 -21.22 25.44 21.97
C ALA A 23 -21.22 26.68 21.05
N SER A 24 -20.35 26.71 20.04
CA SER A 24 -20.29 27.79 19.04
C SER A 24 -20.73 27.34 17.66
N GLU A 25 -21.20 26.08 17.54
CA GLU A 25 -21.66 25.41 16.31
C GLU A 25 -20.72 25.60 15.12
N ARG A 26 -19.41 25.58 15.37
CA ARG A 26 -18.42 25.88 14.34
C ARG A 26 -17.12 25.13 14.54
N CYS A 27 -16.40 24.95 13.43
CA CYS A 27 -15.05 24.43 13.45
C CYS A 27 -14.06 25.50 13.89
N GLU A 28 -13.29 25.21 14.94
CA GLU A 28 -12.30 26.10 15.54
C GLU A 28 -10.91 25.47 15.51
N GLU A 29 -9.87 26.29 15.37
CA GLU A 29 -8.48 25.84 15.41
C GLU A 29 -8.03 25.56 16.86
N PHE A 30 -7.26 24.50 17.05
CA PHE A 30 -6.57 24.22 18.31
C PHE A 30 -5.20 23.58 18.07
N LEU A 31 -4.36 23.61 19.11
CA LEU A 31 -3.06 22.95 19.09
C LEU A 31 -3.18 21.52 19.61
N PHE A 32 -3.00 20.55 18.72
CA PHE A 32 -2.88 19.14 19.05
C PHE A 32 -1.44 18.81 19.46
N GLY A 33 -1.29 18.04 20.54
CA GLY A 33 0.00 17.63 21.11
C GLY A 33 0.73 16.57 20.28
N GLY A 34 0.06 15.94 19.30
CA GLY A 34 0.65 14.98 18.37
C GLY A 34 0.49 13.50 18.75
N CYS A 35 -0.26 13.18 19.80
CA CYS A 35 -0.59 11.80 20.13
C CYS A 35 -1.89 11.66 20.92
N ARG A 36 -2.49 10.46 20.87
CA ARG A 36 -3.76 10.12 21.55
C ARG A 36 -4.89 11.09 21.22
N GLU A 37 -5.05 11.42 19.94
CA GLU A 37 -6.21 12.19 19.47
C GLU A 37 -7.53 11.50 19.82
N ASN A 38 -8.60 12.28 19.79
CA ASN A 38 -9.95 11.77 19.68
C ASN A 38 -10.47 12.07 18.26
N LEU A 39 -11.66 11.58 17.94
CA LEU A 39 -12.25 11.71 16.60
C LEU A 39 -12.71 13.14 16.25
N ASN A 40 -12.65 14.10 17.17
CA ASN A 40 -12.94 15.50 16.89
C ASN A 40 -11.62 16.28 16.69
N ASN A 41 -10.86 15.87 15.67
CA ASN A 41 -9.55 16.40 15.35
C ASN A 41 -9.29 16.22 13.85
N TYR A 42 -9.36 17.31 13.10
CA TYR A 42 -9.29 17.35 11.65
C TYR A 42 -8.06 18.12 11.18
N LEU A 43 -7.54 17.76 10.01
CA LEU A 43 -6.36 18.40 9.44
C LEU A 43 -6.68 19.78 8.85
N SER A 44 -7.90 19.97 8.35
CA SER A 44 -8.35 21.19 7.68
C SER A 44 -9.74 21.64 8.14
N LEU A 45 -10.05 22.93 7.93
CA LEU A 45 -11.38 23.48 8.20
C LEU A 45 -12.45 22.74 7.39
N GLN A 46 -12.19 22.53 6.09
CA GLN A 46 -13.16 21.90 5.19
C GLN A 46 -13.50 20.47 5.61
N GLU A 47 -12.50 19.69 6.04
CA GLU A 47 -12.73 18.34 6.59
C GLU A 47 -13.61 18.37 7.84
N CYS A 48 -13.35 19.31 8.76
CA CYS A 48 -14.16 19.49 9.96
C CYS A 48 -15.60 19.90 9.62
N THR A 49 -15.78 20.85 8.70
CA THR A 49 -17.11 21.30 8.28
C THR A 49 -17.86 20.17 7.61
N ASN A 50 -17.25 19.47 6.64
CA ASN A 50 -17.89 18.34 5.99
C ASN A 50 -18.28 17.22 6.96
N ALA A 51 -17.52 17.04 8.05
CA ALA A 51 -17.81 16.02 9.05
C ALA A 51 -18.91 16.41 10.05
N CYS A 52 -19.05 17.70 10.38
CA CYS A 52 -19.81 18.16 11.54
C CYS A 52 -20.77 19.32 11.28
N ASP A 53 -20.86 19.83 10.06
CA ASP A 53 -21.79 20.91 9.72
C ASP A 53 -23.24 20.46 9.97
N GLY A 54 -24.04 21.36 10.58
CA GLY A 54 -25.41 21.07 11.01
C GLY A 54 -25.56 20.20 12.26
N VAL A 55 -24.48 19.88 12.98
CA VAL A 55 -24.56 19.16 14.26
C VAL A 55 -24.76 20.13 15.42
N SER A 56 -26.00 20.47 15.74
CA SER A 56 -26.34 21.26 16.93
C SER A 56 -26.54 20.36 18.17
N GLU A 57 -26.36 20.94 19.37
CA GLU A 57 -26.94 20.32 20.55
C GLU A 57 -28.46 20.35 20.37
N VAL A 58 -29.10 19.17 20.37
CA VAL A 58 -30.56 19.11 20.38
C VAL A 58 -31.02 19.71 21.71
N GLU A 59 -31.46 20.97 21.68
CA GLU A 59 -32.19 21.58 22.77
C GLU A 59 -33.48 20.75 22.97
N LEU A 60 -33.46 19.94 24.03
CA LEU A 60 -34.63 19.29 24.58
C LEU A 60 -35.52 20.38 25.19
N ASP A 61 -36.40 20.97 24.38
CA ASP A 61 -37.54 21.71 24.93
C ASP A 61 -38.83 21.56 24.09
N HIS A 62 -39.80 20.87 24.71
CA HIS A 62 -41.27 20.89 24.52
C HIS A 62 -42.00 20.06 23.41
N PHE A 63 -42.62 18.94 23.88
CA PHE A 63 -43.96 18.36 23.55
C PHE A 63 -44.20 17.69 22.17
N GLN A 64 -44.83 16.52 21.98
CA GLN A 64 -45.67 15.59 22.76
C GLN A 64 -45.66 14.19 22.05
N PRO A 65 -46.06 13.08 22.72
CA PRO A 65 -45.75 11.71 22.31
C PRO A 65 -46.81 11.13 21.35
N LEU A 66 -46.36 10.44 20.29
CA LEU A 66 -47.12 9.33 19.71
C LEU A 66 -46.34 8.04 20.00
N GLU A 67 -46.87 7.33 20.99
CA GLU A 67 -46.46 6.01 21.41
C GLU A 67 -46.59 4.99 20.27
N ARG A 68 -45.56 4.14 20.12
CA ARG A 68 -45.59 2.65 20.10
C ARG A 68 -44.33 2.19 19.36
N CYS A 69 -43.30 1.59 19.96
CA CYS A 69 -43.29 0.46 20.90
C CYS A 69 -42.38 0.66 22.14
N VAL A 70 -42.80 0.06 23.26
CA VAL A 70 -42.17 0.13 24.60
C VAL A 70 -41.35 -1.13 24.91
N ARG A 71 -40.02 -0.96 25.05
CA ARG A 71 -39.10 -1.29 26.18
C ARG A 71 -38.94 -2.73 26.73
N SER A 72 -37.70 -3.23 26.73
CA SER A 72 -37.00 -3.87 27.87
C SER A 72 -35.46 -3.88 27.66
N PRO A 73 -34.59 -3.86 28.69
CA PRO A 73 -33.29 -3.20 28.64
C PRO A 73 -32.14 -4.19 28.37
N VAL A 74 -31.80 -4.36 27.11
CA VAL A 74 -30.44 -4.77 26.73
C VAL A 74 -30.09 -4.01 25.46
N HIS A 75 -28.95 -3.33 25.51
CA HIS A 75 -28.47 -2.40 24.50
C HIS A 75 -28.06 -3.16 23.23
N LEU A 76 -29.03 -3.58 22.40
CA LEU A 76 -28.75 -4.03 21.04
C LEU A 76 -30.00 -3.96 20.17
N CYS A 77 -30.25 -2.79 19.59
CA CYS A 77 -31.11 -2.68 18.42
C CYS A 77 -30.35 -1.86 17.37
N VAL A 78 -29.63 -2.58 16.52
CA VAL A 78 -29.10 -2.10 15.25
C VAL A 78 -30.02 -2.71 14.20
N VAL A 79 -30.96 -1.93 13.67
CA VAL A 79 -31.56 -2.18 12.35
C VAL A 79 -31.88 -0.82 11.77
N LEU A 80 -31.13 -0.43 10.73
CA LEU A 80 -31.40 0.74 9.92
C LEU A 80 -32.49 0.33 8.92
N CYS A 81 -33.76 0.67 9.17
CA CYS A 81 -34.80 0.49 8.15
C CYS A 81 -34.59 1.57 7.07
N LEU A 82 -34.12 1.17 5.89
CA LEU A 82 -33.76 2.03 4.75
C LEU A 82 -34.92 2.31 3.78
N GLU A 83 -36.14 1.88 4.10
CA GLU A 83 -37.32 2.15 3.27
C GLU A 83 -37.75 3.62 3.36
N VAL A 84 -37.98 4.25 2.19
CA VAL A 84 -38.52 5.61 2.11
C VAL A 84 -39.94 5.54 1.56
N CYS A 85 -40.93 5.89 2.38
CA CYS A 85 -42.34 5.83 2.03
C CYS A 85 -42.91 7.24 1.76
N GLY A 86 -43.89 7.36 0.85
CA GLY A 86 -44.61 8.61 0.60
C GLY A 86 -44.02 9.54 -0.47
N VAL A 87 -43.02 9.07 -1.22
CA VAL A 87 -42.46 9.75 -2.41
C VAL A 87 -42.58 8.83 -3.63
N PRO A 88 -42.74 9.37 -4.86
CA PRO A 88 -42.73 8.56 -6.06
C PRO A 88 -41.32 7.99 -6.31
N CYS A 89 -41.21 6.67 -6.49
CA CYS A 89 -39.93 6.00 -6.67
C CYS A 89 -39.25 6.39 -7.99
N GLY A 90 -37.92 6.54 -7.94
CA GLY A 90 -37.11 6.92 -9.10
C GLY A 90 -36.92 5.80 -10.13
N SER A 91 -36.47 6.15 -11.34
CA SER A 91 -36.09 5.19 -12.38
C SER A 91 -34.81 4.44 -11.99
N GLY A 92 -34.94 3.34 -11.25
CA GLY A 92 -33.82 2.56 -10.70
C GLY A 92 -33.97 2.19 -9.22
N GLN A 93 -35.14 2.41 -8.63
CA GLN A 93 -35.48 1.96 -7.29
C GLN A 93 -36.53 0.85 -7.34
N PHE A 94 -36.42 -0.13 -6.44
CA PHE A 94 -37.43 -1.16 -6.23
C PHE A 94 -38.59 -0.59 -5.42
N THR A 95 -39.81 -1.07 -5.68
CA THR A 95 -41.02 -0.58 -5.01
C THR A 95 -41.65 -1.71 -4.19
N CYS A 96 -41.65 -1.60 -2.86
CA CYS A 96 -42.32 -2.52 -1.96
C CYS A 96 -43.84 -2.53 -2.24
N THR A 97 -44.54 -3.61 -1.84
CA THR A 97 -46.00 -3.72 -2.01
C THR A 97 -46.75 -2.67 -1.18
N ASN A 98 -46.17 -2.26 -0.05
CA ASN A 98 -46.63 -1.14 0.78
C ASN A 98 -46.41 0.26 0.16
N GLY A 99 -45.84 0.36 -1.04
CA GLY A 99 -45.64 1.64 -1.75
C GLY A 99 -44.42 2.44 -1.28
N CYS A 100 -43.46 1.77 -0.64
CA CYS A 100 -42.18 2.35 -0.24
C CYS A 100 -41.09 2.04 -1.27
N CYS A 101 -40.07 2.90 -1.36
CA CYS A 101 -38.98 2.76 -2.32
C CYS A 101 -37.72 2.23 -1.65
N LEU A 102 -37.05 1.30 -2.33
CA LEU A 102 -35.75 0.75 -1.96
C LEU A 102 -34.74 0.92 -3.10
N ASP A 103 -33.45 0.90 -2.77
CA ASP A 103 -32.41 0.82 -3.79
C ASP A 103 -32.45 -0.56 -4.47
N GLN A 104 -32.25 -0.61 -5.79
CA GLN A 104 -32.31 -1.86 -6.54
C GLN A 104 -31.26 -2.90 -6.09
N GLY A 105 -30.18 -2.47 -5.43
CA GLY A 105 -29.19 -3.38 -4.86
C GLY A 105 -29.64 -4.11 -3.57
N LEU A 106 -30.81 -3.77 -3.03
CA LEU A 106 -31.38 -4.33 -1.79
C LEU A 106 -32.56 -5.28 -2.07
N GLU A 107 -32.89 -5.55 -3.34
CA GLU A 107 -33.88 -6.56 -3.70
C GLU A 107 -33.20 -7.95 -3.67
N CYS A 108 -33.79 -8.91 -2.94
CA CYS A 108 -33.29 -10.29 -2.84
C CYS A 108 -31.87 -10.43 -2.28
N ASP A 109 -31.53 -9.65 -1.25
CA ASP A 109 -30.23 -9.70 -0.55
C ASP A 109 -30.22 -10.58 0.72
N LYS A 110 -31.37 -11.22 1.01
CA LYS A 110 -31.62 -12.10 2.17
C LYS A 110 -31.73 -11.38 3.51
N GLU A 111 -31.80 -10.06 3.49
CA GLU A 111 -32.15 -9.25 4.65
C GLU A 111 -33.47 -8.54 4.34
N GLN A 112 -34.33 -8.36 5.33
CA GLN A 112 -35.65 -7.77 5.10
C GLN A 112 -35.56 -6.25 5.30
N GLN A 113 -35.68 -5.47 4.22
CA GLN A 113 -35.71 -4.01 4.26
C GLN A 113 -37.10 -3.42 4.06
N CYS A 114 -37.96 -4.05 3.26
CA CYS A 114 -39.39 -3.70 3.20
C CYS A 114 -40.07 -4.16 4.50
N SER A 115 -40.87 -3.29 5.12
CA SER A 115 -41.68 -3.66 6.30
C SER A 115 -42.65 -4.82 6.04
N ASP A 116 -43.10 -5.01 4.79
CA ASP A 116 -43.90 -6.14 4.31
C ASP A 116 -43.06 -7.34 3.82
N GLY A 117 -41.75 -7.21 3.69
CA GLY A 117 -40.86 -8.27 3.21
C GLY A 117 -41.00 -8.61 1.72
N SER A 118 -41.63 -7.72 0.95
CA SER A 118 -41.85 -7.92 -0.49
C SER A 118 -40.58 -7.88 -1.33
N ASP A 119 -39.50 -7.33 -0.78
CA ASP A 119 -38.14 -7.38 -1.33
C ASP A 119 -37.53 -8.78 -1.36
N GLU A 120 -38.05 -9.73 -0.58
CA GLU A 120 -37.50 -11.09 -0.44
C GLU A 120 -38.46 -12.22 -0.86
N GLU A 121 -39.70 -11.88 -1.25
CA GLU A 121 -40.75 -12.89 -1.47
C GLU A 121 -40.71 -13.53 -2.87
N ASN A 122 -40.19 -12.83 -3.89
CA ASN A 122 -40.25 -13.27 -5.29
C ASN A 122 -38.88 -13.39 -5.97
N CYS A 123 -37.92 -13.98 -5.26
CA CYS A 123 -36.54 -14.18 -5.71
C CYS A 123 -36.38 -15.49 -6.51
N GLU A 124 -37.06 -15.60 -7.65
CA GLU A 124 -36.89 -16.75 -8.55
C GLU A 124 -35.61 -16.57 -9.40
N ASP A 125 -34.52 -17.19 -8.93
CA ASP A 125 -33.21 -17.39 -9.60
C ASP A 125 -32.20 -16.21 -9.53
N CYS A 126 -31.79 -15.86 -8.31
CA CYS A 126 -30.58 -15.07 -8.05
C CYS A 126 -29.39 -15.94 -7.60
N GLU A 127 -29.14 -17.04 -8.30
CA GLU A 127 -27.80 -17.65 -8.31
C GLU A 127 -27.06 -17.08 -9.54
N TYR A 128 -25.96 -16.36 -9.32
CA TYR A 128 -25.05 -15.86 -10.37
C TYR A 128 -25.55 -14.70 -11.25
N ARG A 129 -25.92 -13.55 -10.66
CA ARG A 129 -25.86 -12.26 -11.39
C ARG A 129 -25.11 -11.20 -10.60
N LEU A 130 -23.78 -11.37 -10.59
CA LEU A 130 -22.91 -10.26 -10.93
C LEU A 130 -23.45 -9.60 -12.22
N CYS A 131 -24.21 -8.52 -12.09
CA CYS A 131 -24.51 -7.64 -13.22
C CYS A 131 -23.25 -6.82 -13.58
N LYS A 132 -22.28 -7.49 -14.21
CA LYS A 132 -21.32 -6.94 -15.18
C LYS A 132 -21.23 -7.95 -16.31
N PRO A 133 -21.19 -7.58 -17.61
CA PRO A 133 -20.06 -6.79 -18.12
C PRO A 133 -20.32 -5.95 -19.40
N THR A 134 -19.39 -5.04 -19.73
CA THR A 134 -18.92 -4.89 -21.11
C THR A 134 -17.43 -4.57 -21.11
N LEU A 135 -16.62 -5.57 -21.49
CA LEU A 135 -15.24 -5.44 -21.94
C LEU A 135 -15.25 -5.19 -23.46
N ILE A 136 -14.49 -4.21 -23.92
CA ILE A 136 -14.12 -4.06 -25.34
C ILE A 136 -12.71 -4.62 -25.53
N TYR A 137 -12.62 -5.56 -26.47
CA TYR A 137 -11.42 -6.19 -27.00
C TYR A 137 -10.92 -5.43 -28.24
N ILE A 138 -9.63 -5.10 -28.32
CA ILE A 138 -8.91 -4.93 -29.61
C ILE A 138 -7.53 -5.61 -29.51
N GLN A 139 -7.52 -6.83 -30.03
CA GLN A 139 -6.58 -7.45 -30.98
C GLN A 139 -5.18 -6.83 -31.23
N HIS A 140 -4.20 -7.74 -31.17
CA HIS A 140 -2.91 -7.83 -31.85
C HIS A 140 -2.57 -6.86 -32.99
N CYS A 141 -1.35 -6.28 -32.93
CA CYS A 141 -0.54 -5.95 -34.10
C CYS A 141 0.76 -6.75 -34.06
N THR A 142 0.84 -7.74 -34.94
CA THR A 142 2.08 -8.40 -35.40
C THR A 142 2.88 -7.47 -36.29
N GLY A 143 4.21 -7.46 -36.14
CA GLY A 143 5.11 -7.07 -37.24
C GLY A 143 6.18 -6.05 -36.89
N LEU A 144 7.27 -6.49 -36.26
CA LEU A 144 8.58 -5.86 -36.46
C LEU A 144 9.66 -6.94 -36.54
N THR A 145 9.90 -7.43 -37.75
CA THR A 145 11.10 -8.18 -38.10
C THR A 145 12.22 -7.17 -38.37
N LEU A 146 13.15 -7.02 -37.43
CA LEU A 146 14.41 -6.32 -37.68
C LEU A 146 15.46 -7.32 -38.18
N PRO A 147 16.25 -6.97 -39.21
CA PRO A 147 17.23 -7.89 -39.79
C PRO A 147 18.44 -8.04 -38.86
N LEU A 148 18.74 -9.30 -38.55
CA LEU A 148 19.96 -9.74 -37.88
C LEU A 148 21.15 -9.70 -38.85
N THR A 149 21.91 -8.60 -38.86
CA THR A 149 23.33 -8.64 -39.21
C THR A 149 24.07 -7.49 -38.54
N PHE A 150 24.59 -7.70 -37.33
CA PHE A 150 25.72 -6.91 -36.84
C PHE A 150 26.74 -7.83 -36.18
N THR A 151 27.99 -7.58 -36.52
CA THR A 151 29.15 -8.37 -36.15
C THR A 151 29.53 -8.22 -34.68
N LEU A 152 30.25 -9.20 -34.15
CA LEU A 152 30.44 -9.52 -32.73
C LEU A 152 31.40 -8.66 -31.86
N PRO A 153 31.64 -7.34 -32.07
CA PRO A 153 32.21 -6.50 -31.00
C PRO A 153 31.32 -5.34 -30.54
N VAL A 154 30.15 -5.11 -31.12
CA VAL A 154 29.24 -3.99 -30.75
C VAL A 154 28.14 -4.40 -29.75
N TYR A 155 27.84 -5.70 -29.64
CA TYR A 155 26.83 -6.23 -28.72
C TYR A 155 27.22 -6.09 -27.24
N HIS A 156 28.51 -6.21 -26.90
CA HIS A 156 28.97 -5.99 -25.52
C HIS A 156 28.83 -4.54 -25.09
N LEU A 157 29.12 -3.57 -25.97
CA LEU A 157 28.92 -2.15 -25.66
C LEU A 157 27.44 -1.77 -25.59
N TRP A 158 26.58 -2.32 -26.46
CA TRP A 158 25.14 -2.10 -26.40
C TRP A 158 24.49 -2.74 -25.16
N CYS A 159 24.88 -3.96 -24.79
CA CYS A 159 24.43 -4.57 -23.53
C CYS A 159 24.88 -3.77 -22.32
N LEU A 160 26.15 -3.34 -22.25
CA LEU A 160 26.63 -2.51 -21.16
C LEU A 160 25.91 -1.16 -21.12
N ALA A 161 25.65 -0.53 -22.27
CA ALA A 161 24.89 0.73 -22.35
C ALA A 161 23.44 0.56 -21.90
N LEU A 162 22.75 -0.50 -22.33
CA LEU A 162 21.38 -0.81 -21.91
C LEU A 162 21.29 -1.17 -20.42
N LEU A 163 22.29 -1.87 -19.89
CA LEU A 163 22.38 -2.22 -18.47
C LEU A 163 22.72 -0.99 -17.62
N TRP A 164 23.50 -0.05 -18.16
CA TRP A 164 23.79 1.24 -17.53
C TRP A 164 22.59 2.19 -17.57
N LEU A 165 21.86 2.23 -18.68
CA LEU A 165 20.60 2.98 -18.83
C LEU A 165 19.53 2.42 -17.90
N SER A 166 19.35 1.10 -17.84
CA SER A 166 18.37 0.47 -16.95
C SER A 166 18.71 0.69 -15.48
N LEU A 167 20.00 0.56 -15.11
CA LEU A 167 20.48 0.85 -13.76
C LEU A 167 20.29 2.34 -13.40
N ARG A 168 20.57 3.26 -14.33
CA ARG A 168 20.37 4.70 -14.12
C ARG A 168 18.89 5.07 -13.97
N THR A 169 18.01 4.45 -14.75
CA THR A 169 16.56 4.64 -14.60
C THR A 169 16.05 4.05 -13.27
N LEU A 170 16.56 2.89 -12.86
CA LEU A 170 16.22 2.28 -11.56
C LEU A 170 16.68 3.15 -10.40
N ILE A 171 17.91 3.68 -10.43
CA ILE A 171 18.43 4.60 -9.39
C ILE A 171 17.60 5.89 -9.35
N SER A 172 17.20 6.42 -10.51
CA SER A 172 16.35 7.62 -10.56
C SER A 172 14.95 7.35 -9.99
N LEU A 173 14.36 6.18 -10.29
CA LEU A 173 13.05 5.78 -9.79
C LEU A 173 13.07 5.51 -8.27
N THR A 174 14.14 4.89 -7.75
CA THR A 174 14.29 4.68 -6.30
C THR A 174 14.47 6.00 -5.56
N HIS A 175 15.19 6.96 -6.15
CA HIS A 175 15.33 8.30 -5.57
C HIS A 175 13.99 9.05 -5.54
N ILE A 176 13.19 8.98 -6.61
CA ILE A 176 11.87 9.61 -6.66
C ILE A 176 10.94 9.02 -5.60
N LEU A 177 10.87 7.69 -5.49
CA LEU A 177 10.04 7.00 -4.49
C LEU A 177 10.50 7.30 -3.05
N SER A 178 11.81 7.41 -2.83
CA SER A 178 12.35 7.79 -1.51
C SER A 178 11.98 9.22 -1.14
N THR A 179 12.05 10.16 -2.10
CA THR A 179 11.67 11.56 -1.85
C THR A 179 10.18 11.73 -1.58
N THR A 180 9.31 10.99 -2.26
CA THR A 180 7.87 11.04 -1.99
C THR A 180 7.56 10.50 -0.59
N VAL A 181 8.04 9.31 -0.24
CA VAL A 181 7.84 8.72 1.11
C VAL A 181 8.36 9.65 2.20
N ARG A 182 9.55 10.24 2.02
CA ARG A 182 10.13 11.18 2.98
C ARG A 182 9.25 12.41 3.25
N CYS A 183 8.56 12.93 2.25
CA CYS A 183 7.80 14.17 2.34
C CYS A 183 6.32 13.97 2.69
N THR A 184 5.78 12.75 2.56
CA THR A 184 4.38 12.44 2.89
C THR A 184 4.19 11.95 4.33
N GLU A 185 5.22 11.44 4.98
CA GLU A 185 5.07 10.98 6.36
C GLU A 185 4.80 12.12 7.36
N HIS A 186 3.94 11.87 8.35
CA HIS A 186 3.69 12.81 9.44
C HIS A 186 4.94 13.08 10.29
N PRO A 187 5.18 14.32 10.77
CA PRO A 187 6.35 14.66 11.57
C PRO A 187 6.37 13.87 12.89
N LYS A 188 7.50 13.27 13.22
CA LYS A 188 7.67 12.52 14.48
C LYS A 188 8.61 13.25 15.43
N THR A 189 8.08 13.67 16.58
CA THR A 189 8.86 14.29 17.68
C THR A 189 9.83 13.30 18.32
N GLY A 190 9.47 12.01 18.40
CA GLY A 190 10.25 11.00 19.12
C GLY A 190 10.07 11.06 20.64
N ASN A 191 10.77 10.17 21.35
CA ASN A 191 10.56 9.94 22.79
C ASN A 191 11.59 10.65 23.69
N CYS A 192 12.60 11.31 23.10
CA CYS A 192 13.61 12.04 23.86
C CYS A 192 13.09 13.41 24.33
N ARG A 193 13.82 14.00 25.28
CA ARG A 193 13.38 15.18 26.05
C ARG A 193 14.05 16.49 25.61
N ASP A 194 14.88 16.46 24.58
CA ASP A 194 15.45 17.68 24.03
C ASP A 194 14.39 18.47 23.26
N SER A 195 14.69 19.71 22.91
CA SER A 195 13.77 20.57 22.17
C SER A 195 14.50 21.25 21.03
N PHE A 196 14.41 20.64 19.85
CA PHE A 196 14.96 21.20 18.63
C PHE A 196 13.83 21.68 17.72
N THR A 197 13.81 22.96 17.39
CA THR A 197 12.94 23.44 16.31
C THR A 197 13.43 22.87 14.97
N LYS A 198 12.59 22.07 14.32
CA LYS A 198 12.82 21.52 12.98
C LYS A 198 11.64 21.86 12.07
N TRP A 199 11.82 21.63 10.78
CA TRP A 199 10.80 21.84 9.75
C TRP A 199 10.32 20.51 9.19
N TYR A 200 9.05 20.40 8.87
CA TYR A 200 8.47 19.27 8.15
C TYR A 200 7.59 19.78 7.02
N TYR A 201 7.47 19.00 5.94
CA TYR A 201 6.62 19.30 4.81
C TYR A 201 5.22 18.76 5.03
N ASN A 202 4.21 19.59 4.78
CA ASN A 202 2.83 19.12 4.71
C ASN A 202 2.35 19.19 3.25
N PRO A 203 2.12 18.05 2.58
CA PRO A 203 1.70 17.98 1.18
C PRO A 203 0.28 18.49 0.91
N VAL A 204 -0.61 18.52 1.90
CA VAL A 204 -1.97 19.10 1.77
C VAL A 204 -1.87 20.61 1.59
N TYR A 205 -1.05 21.26 2.41
CA TYR A 205 -0.82 22.71 2.32
C TYR A 205 0.34 23.08 1.38
N GLN A 206 1.02 22.08 0.83
CA GLN A 206 2.24 22.21 0.02
C GLN A 206 3.29 23.16 0.62
N LYS A 207 3.41 23.15 1.95
CA LYS A 207 4.19 24.12 2.72
C LYS A 207 4.93 23.46 3.88
N CYS A 208 6.07 24.04 4.25
CA CYS A 208 6.85 23.61 5.40
C CYS A 208 6.40 24.30 6.68
N PHE A 209 6.28 23.53 7.77
CA PHE A 209 5.88 24.00 9.09
C PHE A 209 6.93 23.63 10.14
N ARG A 210 7.00 24.43 11.21
CA ARG A 210 7.90 24.17 12.33
C ARG A 210 7.28 23.16 13.30
N PHE A 211 8.11 22.29 13.87
CA PHE A 211 7.73 21.40 14.97
C PHE A 211 8.92 21.22 15.94
N ASN A 212 8.61 20.78 17.16
CA ASN A 212 9.64 20.42 18.15
C ASN A 212 10.01 18.95 18.01
N TYR A 213 11.28 18.71 17.75
CA TYR A 213 11.90 17.40 17.70
C TYR A 213 12.64 17.10 19.01
N GLY A 214 12.37 15.93 19.57
CA GLY A 214 12.82 15.49 20.89
C GLY A 214 14.29 15.12 20.98
N GLY A 215 15.01 15.04 19.85
CA GLY A 215 16.44 14.71 19.79
C GLY A 215 16.76 13.27 19.37
N CYS A 216 15.78 12.36 19.35
CA CYS A 216 15.99 10.98 18.90
C CYS A 216 14.81 10.39 18.11
N TYR A 217 15.10 9.33 17.36
CA TYR A 217 14.16 8.64 16.47
C TYR A 217 13.54 9.58 15.41
N GLY A 218 12.25 9.39 15.16
CA GLY A 218 11.50 10.13 14.17
C GLY A 218 11.66 9.58 12.76
N ASN A 219 11.38 10.43 11.78
CA ASN A 219 11.41 10.10 10.37
C ASN A 219 12.16 11.15 9.55
N GLU A 220 12.20 10.94 8.24
CA GLU A 220 12.97 11.78 7.32
C GLU A 220 12.25 13.08 6.93
N ASN A 221 10.94 13.22 7.24
CA ASN A 221 10.21 14.48 7.12
C ASN A 221 10.62 15.49 8.20
N ARG A 222 11.91 15.80 8.25
CA ARG A 222 12.57 16.62 9.26
C ARG A 222 13.75 17.33 8.63
N PHE A 223 13.70 18.64 8.62
CA PHE A 223 14.69 19.51 8.01
C PHE A 223 15.15 20.58 9.00
N ASP A 224 16.38 21.04 8.85
CA ASP A 224 16.95 22.08 9.71
C ASP A 224 16.46 23.48 9.34
N THR A 225 16.17 23.72 8.06
CA THR A 225 15.71 25.01 7.53
C THR A 225 14.49 24.85 6.64
N GLU A 226 13.66 25.90 6.59
CA GLU A 226 12.48 25.96 5.71
C GLU A 226 12.88 25.78 4.25
N ASP A 227 13.95 26.43 3.80
CA ASP A 227 14.39 26.33 2.41
C ASP A 227 14.85 24.92 2.04
N ALA A 228 15.52 24.19 2.95
CA ALA A 228 15.90 22.81 2.69
C ALA A 228 14.67 21.91 2.55
N CYS A 229 13.66 22.13 3.39
CA CYS A 229 12.38 21.45 3.31
C CYS A 229 11.67 21.75 1.98
N MET A 230 11.51 23.03 1.62
CA MET A 230 10.82 23.44 0.39
C MET A 230 11.55 22.95 -0.86
N ARG A 231 12.88 23.10 -0.93
CA ARG A 231 13.66 22.63 -2.10
C ARG A 231 13.55 21.12 -2.30
N THR A 232 13.42 20.34 -1.22
CA THR A 232 13.34 18.87 -1.28
C THR A 232 11.94 18.40 -1.64
N CYS A 233 10.90 18.98 -1.03
CA CYS A 233 9.55 18.42 -1.05
C CYS A 233 8.55 19.17 -1.93
N LYS A 234 8.90 20.32 -2.52
CA LYS A 234 7.96 21.18 -3.28
C LYS A 234 7.18 20.48 -4.40
N LEU A 235 7.68 19.37 -4.95
CA LEU A 235 7.00 18.62 -6.02
C LEU A 235 5.98 17.60 -5.49
N VAL A 236 5.95 17.35 -4.17
CA VAL A 236 5.04 16.40 -3.53
C VAL A 236 3.73 17.10 -3.19
N THR A 237 2.62 16.50 -3.53
CA THR A 237 1.27 17.09 -3.43
C THR A 237 0.34 16.20 -2.61
N GLU A 238 -0.86 16.69 -2.32
CA GLU A 238 -1.92 15.92 -1.66
C GLU A 238 -2.21 14.57 -2.34
N LYS A 239 -2.01 14.46 -3.67
CA LYS A 239 -2.23 13.22 -4.43
C LYS A 239 -1.19 12.14 -4.15
N ASP A 240 -0.02 12.54 -3.65
CA ASP A 240 1.07 11.62 -3.27
C ASP A 240 0.89 11.10 -1.85
N VAL A 241 0.05 11.77 -1.05
CA VAL A 241 -0.48 11.24 0.21
C VAL A 241 -1.47 10.18 -0.18
N PHE A 242 -0.99 8.95 -0.38
CA PHE A 242 -1.88 7.80 -0.36
C PHE A 242 -2.55 7.80 1.01
N GLU A 243 -3.76 8.36 1.04
CA GLU A 243 -4.66 8.29 2.16
C GLU A 243 -4.74 6.81 2.51
N ARG A 244 -4.19 6.46 3.67
CA ARG A 244 -4.52 5.21 4.30
C ARG A 244 -5.99 5.35 4.63
N THR A 245 -6.85 4.94 3.71
CA THR A 245 -8.18 4.48 4.09
C THR A 245 -7.89 3.38 5.12
N ASP A 246 -8.00 3.73 6.39
CA ASP A 246 -8.04 2.77 7.48
C ASP A 246 -9.33 1.95 7.35
N ARG A 247 -9.38 1.10 6.33
CA ARG A 247 -9.95 -0.24 6.50
C ARG A 247 -8.78 -1.14 6.86
N TYR A 248 -8.50 -1.17 8.17
CA TYR A 248 -8.04 -2.41 8.80
C TYR A 248 -9.19 -3.42 8.70
N GLU A 249 -9.39 -3.94 7.50
CA GLU A 249 -10.07 -5.21 7.33
C GLU A 249 -8.95 -6.24 7.29
N TYR A 250 -8.80 -6.95 8.41
CA TYR A 250 -8.16 -8.25 8.40
C TYR A 250 -9.02 -9.14 7.47
N GLN A 251 -8.80 -9.02 6.16
CA GLN A 251 -9.39 -9.90 5.16
C GLN A 251 -8.53 -11.15 5.06
N ASP A 252 -8.56 -11.91 6.16
CA ASP A 252 -8.28 -13.33 6.16
C ASP A 252 -9.44 -13.99 5.41
N THR A 253 -9.26 -14.19 4.11
CA THR A 253 -9.66 -15.40 3.36
C THR A 253 -9.54 -15.29 1.83
N GLU A 254 -9.19 -14.15 1.22
CA GLU A 254 -9.11 -14.06 -0.26
C GLU A 254 -7.76 -13.54 -0.85
N GLY A 255 -6.80 -13.13 -0.02
CA GLY A 255 -5.46 -12.73 -0.49
C GLY A 255 -4.53 -13.91 -0.83
N HIS A 256 -4.91 -15.14 -0.51
CA HIS A 256 -4.04 -16.30 -0.73
C HIS A 256 -3.90 -16.70 -2.19
N ILE A 257 -4.87 -16.42 -3.06
CA ILE A 257 -4.82 -16.88 -4.45
C ILE A 257 -3.79 -16.06 -5.23
N GLY A 258 -3.82 -14.73 -5.13
CA GLY A 258 -2.89 -13.85 -5.86
C GLY A 258 -1.42 -14.06 -5.47
N ILE A 259 -1.15 -14.15 -4.17
CA ILE A 259 0.22 -14.37 -3.66
C ILE A 259 0.72 -15.77 -4.03
N LYS A 260 -0.14 -16.81 -3.95
CA LYS A 260 0.22 -18.17 -4.38
C LYS A 260 0.50 -18.23 -5.89
N VAL A 261 -0.27 -17.52 -6.71
CA VAL A 261 -0.05 -17.47 -8.17
C VAL A 261 1.27 -16.78 -8.49
N ILE A 262 1.58 -15.64 -7.87
CA ILE A 262 2.85 -14.94 -8.09
C ILE A 262 4.03 -15.79 -7.62
N ALA A 263 3.93 -16.42 -6.44
CA ALA A 263 4.97 -17.32 -5.95
C ALA A 263 5.18 -18.55 -6.86
N ALA A 264 4.10 -19.11 -7.41
CA ALA A 264 4.18 -20.23 -8.35
C ALA A 264 4.83 -19.82 -9.69
N LEU A 265 4.48 -18.65 -10.22
CA LEU A 265 5.08 -18.11 -11.45
C LEU A 265 6.57 -17.82 -11.29
N LEU A 266 6.96 -17.22 -10.17
CA LEU A 266 8.37 -16.97 -9.84
C LEU A 266 9.13 -18.29 -9.64
N GLY A 267 8.52 -19.27 -8.98
CA GLY A 267 9.10 -20.61 -8.82
C GLY A 267 9.35 -21.31 -10.15
N LEU A 268 8.39 -21.29 -11.07
CA LEU A 268 8.53 -21.87 -12.42
C LEU A 268 9.63 -21.18 -13.22
N ALA A 269 9.71 -19.84 -13.18
CA ALA A 269 10.76 -19.10 -13.88
C ALA A 269 12.17 -19.47 -13.38
N ILE A 270 12.34 -19.63 -12.05
CA ILE A 270 13.61 -20.04 -11.44
C ILE A 270 13.98 -21.47 -11.86
N ILE A 271 13.03 -22.41 -11.86
CA ILE A 271 13.28 -23.80 -12.29
C ILE A 271 13.73 -23.85 -13.75
N ILE A 272 13.06 -23.12 -14.64
CA ILE A 272 13.45 -23.03 -16.06
C ILE A 272 14.88 -22.51 -16.18
N LEU A 273 15.22 -21.46 -15.43
CA LEU A 273 16.55 -20.86 -15.46
C LEU A 273 17.64 -21.84 -14.98
N LEU A 274 17.37 -22.61 -13.93
CA LEU A 274 18.27 -23.66 -13.43
C LEU A 274 18.46 -24.81 -14.45
N VAL A 275 17.39 -25.23 -15.12
CA VAL A 275 17.46 -26.27 -16.17
C VAL A 275 18.32 -25.78 -17.35
N VAL A 276 18.12 -24.53 -17.79
CA VAL A 276 18.93 -23.93 -18.85
C VAL A 276 20.40 -23.83 -18.45
N LEU A 277 20.71 -23.37 -17.23
CA LEU A 277 22.09 -23.31 -16.73
C LEU A 277 22.74 -24.70 -16.65
N CYS A 278 22.00 -25.71 -16.17
CA CYS A 278 22.48 -27.09 -16.12
C CYS A 278 22.74 -27.65 -17.53
N TYR A 279 21.83 -27.41 -18.48
CA TYR A 279 22.01 -27.81 -19.87
C TYR A 279 23.24 -27.14 -20.50
N CYS A 280 23.44 -25.84 -20.28
CA CYS A 280 24.62 -25.11 -20.74
C CYS A 280 25.91 -25.68 -20.14
N PHE A 281 25.92 -26.02 -18.85
CA PHE A 281 27.07 -26.63 -18.19
C PHE A 281 27.37 -28.04 -18.72
N MET A 282 26.34 -28.86 -18.95
CA MET A 282 26.47 -30.19 -19.53
C MET A 282 26.91 -30.15 -20.99
N LYS A 283 26.49 -29.14 -21.77
CA LYS A 283 26.95 -28.92 -23.15
C LYS A 283 28.40 -28.43 -23.18
N GLY A 284 28.80 -27.57 -22.25
CA GLY A 284 30.20 -27.12 -22.09
C GLY A 284 31.17 -28.27 -21.79
N LYS A 285 30.74 -29.25 -20.97
CA LYS A 285 31.53 -30.48 -20.76
C LYS A 285 31.70 -31.35 -22.01
N LYS A 286 30.74 -31.30 -22.94
CA LYS A 286 30.73 -32.14 -24.16
C LYS A 286 31.69 -31.63 -25.24
N GLU A 287 32.02 -30.34 -25.25
CA GLU A 287 33.06 -29.79 -26.13
C GLU A 287 34.48 -30.09 -25.63
N GLN A 288 34.69 -30.10 -24.31
CA GLN A 288 36.00 -30.39 -23.72
C GLN A 288 36.44 -31.87 -23.93
N THR A 289 35.51 -32.80 -24.11
CA THR A 289 35.82 -34.22 -24.38
C THR A 289 36.04 -34.57 -25.86
N ARG A 290 35.80 -33.64 -26.81
CA ARG A 290 35.88 -33.93 -28.25
C ARG A 290 37.22 -33.53 -28.90
N SER A 291 38.11 -32.83 -28.20
CA SER A 291 39.41 -32.37 -28.74
C SER A 291 40.60 -33.30 -28.52
N GLN A 292 40.43 -34.57 -28.12
CA GLN A 292 41.57 -35.48 -28.02
C GLN A 292 41.27 -36.91 -28.48
N ARG A 293 41.35 -37.13 -29.80
CA ARG A 293 41.77 -38.42 -30.39
C ARG A 293 42.57 -38.15 -31.67
N VAL A 294 43.88 -38.33 -31.59
CA VAL A 294 44.76 -38.62 -32.75
C VAL A 294 45.64 -39.80 -32.31
N PRO A 295 45.73 -40.91 -33.07
CA PRO A 295 46.63 -42.00 -32.74
C PRO A 295 47.95 -41.84 -33.50
N VAL A 296 49.08 -41.93 -32.80
CA VAL A 296 50.35 -42.37 -33.40
C VAL A 296 51.07 -43.28 -32.41
N ASN A 297 51.42 -44.45 -32.90
CA ASN A 297 52.08 -45.56 -32.25
C ASN A 297 53.60 -45.29 -32.14
N GLY A 298 54.28 -45.81 -31.11
CA GLY A 298 55.76 -45.80 -31.04
C GLY A 298 56.39 -45.99 -29.65
N SER A 299 56.43 -47.24 -29.19
CA SER A 299 57.36 -47.90 -28.25
C SER A 299 58.64 -47.19 -27.76
N GLN A 300 58.96 -47.28 -26.44
CA GLN A 300 59.96 -48.16 -25.76
C GLN A 300 59.98 -47.84 -24.22
N VAL A 301 59.73 -48.79 -23.29
CA VAL A 301 60.70 -49.61 -22.48
C VAL A 301 61.71 -48.73 -21.68
N TYR A 302 61.84 -48.72 -20.34
CA TYR A 302 62.24 -49.76 -19.37
C TYR A 302 61.80 -49.41 -17.92
N THR A 303 61.87 -50.38 -17.02
CA THR A 303 61.33 -50.45 -15.63
C THR A 303 62.26 -49.95 -14.51
N ARG A 304 61.63 -49.47 -13.42
CA ARG A 304 61.83 -49.74 -11.96
C ARG A 304 63.19 -49.46 -11.27
N GLU A 305 63.05 -48.89 -10.05
CA GLU A 305 63.99 -48.76 -8.91
C GLU A 305 65.00 -47.60 -8.90
N ASP A 306 64.75 -46.62 -8.01
CA ASP A 306 65.79 -46.08 -7.12
C ASP A 306 65.19 -45.56 -5.79
N THR A 307 65.03 -46.50 -4.88
CA THR A 307 65.61 -46.57 -3.52
C THR A 307 66.06 -45.27 -2.80
N GLU A 308 65.33 -44.97 -1.72
CA GLU A 308 65.81 -44.72 -0.34
C GLU A 308 66.61 -43.46 0.12
N ARG A 309 66.09 -42.92 1.27
CA ARG A 309 66.76 -42.28 2.44
C ARG A 309 67.29 -40.85 2.25
N LEU A 310 67.01 -39.88 3.12
CA LEU A 310 67.28 -39.78 4.58
C LEU A 310 66.24 -38.80 5.22
N VAL A 311 65.49 -39.13 6.29
CA VAL A 311 65.81 -38.92 7.74
C VAL A 311 66.46 -37.54 7.97
N TYR A 312 65.98 -36.57 8.77
CA TYR A 312 65.61 -36.55 10.20
C TYR A 312 64.76 -35.30 10.56
N ASN A 313 64.00 -35.43 11.64
CA ASN A 313 63.20 -34.42 12.33
C ASN A 313 64.03 -33.62 13.38
N THR A 314 63.46 -32.51 13.86
CA THR A 314 63.65 -31.77 15.14
C THR A 314 64.55 -30.51 15.23
N THR A 315 63.87 -29.36 15.42
CA THR A 315 63.86 -28.45 16.60
C THR A 315 65.15 -27.74 17.11
N THR A 316 65.17 -26.39 17.01
CA THR A 316 65.75 -25.31 17.89
C THR A 316 67.25 -25.40 18.31
N LYS A 317 68.08 -24.36 18.48
CA LYS A 317 67.97 -22.92 18.84
C LYS A 317 69.38 -22.26 18.60
N PRO A 318 69.71 -21.04 19.08
CA PRO A 318 70.27 -19.91 18.30
C PRO A 318 71.78 -19.66 18.52
N ILE A 319 72.31 -18.64 17.82
CA ILE A 319 73.30 -17.68 18.34
C ILE A 319 72.90 -16.30 17.81
#